data_AF-A0A950LNI8-F1
#
_entry.id   AF-A0A950LNI8-F1
#
_cell.length_a   1.000
_cell.length_b   1.000
_cell.length_c   1.000
_cell.angle_alpha   90.00
_cell.angle_beta   90.00
_cell.angle_gamma   90.00
#
_symmetry.space_group_name_H-M   'P 1'
#
loop_
_entity.id
_entity.type
_entity.pdbx_description
1 polymer ?
#
loop_
_entity_poly.entity_id
_entity_poly.type
_entity_poly.pdbx_seq_one_letter_code
_entity_poly.pdbx_strand_id
1 'polypeptide(L)' 'MQAANSFEKVVQALGLTPEQYLSSVALKEWVRSNKDEKYVPPDLLKAWGFTVDEAA' A
#
# COMPACT_ATOMS: atom_id res chain seq x y z
N MET A 1 -12.30 -17.80 -1.46
CA MET A 1 -12.48 -16.76 -0.43
C MET A 1 -11.15 -16.06 -0.29
N GLN A 2 -10.95 -14.94 -0.98
CA GLN A 2 -9.65 -14.26 -0.98
C GLN A 2 -9.38 -13.74 0.43
N ALA A 3 -8.21 -14.08 0.98
CA ALA A 3 -7.78 -13.63 2.29
C ALA A 3 -7.68 -12.11 2.23
N ALA A 4 -8.66 -11.42 2.83
CA ALA A 4 -8.71 -9.96 2.88
C ALA A 4 -7.36 -9.43 3.39
N ASN A 5 -6.58 -8.87 2.47
CA ASN A 5 -5.21 -8.49 2.73
C ASN A 5 -5.20 -7.31 3.71
N SER A 6 -4.15 -7.17 4.51
CA SER A 6 -4.08 -6.06 5.48
C SER A 6 -4.21 -4.70 4.82
N PHE A 7 -3.74 -4.59 3.57
CA PHE A 7 -3.95 -3.45 2.70
C PHE A 7 -5.44 -3.18 2.40
N GLU A 8 -6.21 -4.19 1.98
CA GLU A 8 -7.64 -4.05 1.68
C GLU A 8 -8.45 -3.56 2.88
N LYS A 9 -8.11 -4.06 4.08
CA LYS A 9 -8.76 -3.60 5.32
C LYS A 9 -8.49 -2.11 5.58
N VAL A 10 -7.31 -1.62 5.24
CA VAL A 10 -6.91 -0.23 5.46
C VAL A 10 -7.56 0.68 4.44
N VAL A 11 -7.54 0.34 3.15
CA VAL A 11 -8.24 1.13 2.12
C VAL A 11 -9.75 1.13 2.36
N GLN A 12 -10.33 0.02 2.81
CA GLN A 12 -11.73 -0.05 3.17
C GLN A 12 -12.06 0.78 4.42
N ALA A 13 -11.21 0.75 5.44
CA ALA A 13 -11.37 1.59 6.63
C ALA A 13 -11.20 3.09 6.33
N LEU A 14 -10.31 3.42 5.39
CA LEU A 14 -10.11 4.78 4.89
C LEU A 14 -11.13 5.20 3.83
N GLY A 15 -11.98 4.26 3.35
CA GLY A 15 -12.97 4.51 2.30
C GLY A 15 -12.36 4.93 0.95
N LEU A 16 -11.13 4.50 0.67
CA LEU A 16 -10.40 4.89 -0.53
C LEU A 16 -10.77 3.98 -1.70
N THR A 17 -10.85 4.57 -2.89
CA THR A 17 -10.94 3.83 -4.15
C THR A 17 -9.55 3.61 -4.76
N PRO A 18 -9.37 2.64 -5.68
CA PRO A 18 -8.09 2.36 -6.33
C PRO A 18 -7.42 3.58 -6.95
N GLU A 19 -8.23 4.48 -7.51
CA GLU A 19 -7.78 5.74 -8.12
C GLU A 19 -7.27 6.74 -7.08
N GLN A 20 -7.82 6.70 -5.86
CA GLN A 20 -7.41 7.55 -4.74
C GLN A 20 -6.24 6.97 -3.95
N TYR A 21 -5.85 5.71 -4.18
CA TYR A 21 -4.74 5.12 -3.45
C TYR A 21 -3.48 5.97 -3.61
N LEU A 22 -3.13 6.33 -4.83
CA LEU A 22 -1.92 7.10 -5.12
C LEU A 22 -1.94 8.53 -4.55
N SER A 23 -3.14 9.14 -4.53
CA SER A 23 -3.37 10.49 -4.02
C SER A 23 -3.52 10.54 -2.49
N SER A 24 -3.70 9.39 -1.84
CA SER A 24 -3.93 9.32 -0.40
C SER A 24 -2.63 9.29 0.39
N VAL A 25 -2.34 10.40 1.05
CA VAL A 25 -1.18 10.53 1.95
C VAL A 25 -1.28 9.55 3.13
N ALA A 26 -2.48 9.36 3.68
CA ALA A 26 -2.70 8.42 4.79
C ALA A 26 -2.36 6.98 4.40
N LEU A 27 -2.72 6.57 3.18
CA LEU A 27 -2.38 5.24 2.68
C LEU A 27 -0.88 5.11 2.40
N LYS A 28 -0.25 6.18 1.87
CA LYS A 28 1.18 6.22 1.59
C LYS A 28 2.02 6.05 2.85
N GLU A 29 1.69 6.78 3.91
CA GLU A 29 2.33 6.70 5.22
C GLU A 29 2.14 5.31 5.85
N TRP A 30 0.92 4.78 5.77
CA TRP A 30 0.63 3.43 6.24
C TRP A 30 1.47 2.40 5.50
N VAL A 31 1.52 2.45 4.18
CA VAL A 31 2.33 1.54 3.36
C VAL A 31 3.80 1.68 3.67
N ARG A 32 4.33 2.89 3.84
CA ARG A 32 5.75 3.07 4.22
C ARG A 32 6.10 2.35 5.52
N SER A 33 5.21 2.39 6.51
CA SER A 33 5.43 1.76 7.82
C SER A 33 5.09 0.27 7.84
N ASN A 34 4.14 -0.16 7.01
CA ASN A 34 3.62 -1.54 7.02
C ASN A 34 4.18 -2.39 5.87
N LYS A 35 4.88 -1.84 4.86
CA LYS A 35 5.40 -2.62 3.71
C LYS A 35 6.36 -3.73 4.09
N ASP A 36 7.07 -3.56 5.22
CA ASP A 36 8.06 -4.51 5.71
C ASP A 36 7.43 -5.60 6.60
N GLU A 37 6.30 -5.29 7.25
CA GLU A 37 5.59 -6.21 8.16
C GLU A 37 4.33 -6.83 7.55
N LYS A 38 3.74 -6.18 6.54
CA LYS A 38 2.46 -6.55 5.93
C LYS A 38 2.56 -6.54 4.43
N TYR A 39 1.73 -7.38 3.84
CA TYR A 39 1.59 -7.42 2.40
C TYR A 39 1.02 -6.11 1.86
N VAL A 40 1.78 -5.48 0.96
CA VAL A 40 1.37 -4.32 0.16
C VAL A 40 1.48 -4.70 -1.31
N PRO A 41 0.49 -4.35 -2.15
CA PRO A 41 0.55 -4.65 -3.58
C PRO A 41 1.80 -4.04 -4.24
N PRO A 42 2.55 -4.83 -5.03
CA PRO A 42 3.77 -4.36 -5.69
C PRO A 42 3.49 -3.24 -6.71
N ASP A 43 2.33 -3.24 -7.37
CA ASP A 43 1.90 -2.13 -8.23
C ASP A 43 1.83 -0.80 -7.50
N LEU A 44 1.39 -0.81 -6.23
CA LEU A 44 1.27 0.39 -5.41
C LEU A 44 2.63 0.86 -4.91
N LEU A 45 3.48 -0.07 -4.48
CA LEU A 45 4.87 0.22 -4.14
C LEU A 45 5.60 0.85 -5.33
N LYS A 46 5.43 0.28 -6.53
CA LYS A 46 6.01 0.80 -7.77
C LYS A 46 5.47 2.18 -8.12
N ALA A 47 4.16 2.40 -8.01
CA ALA A 47 3.53 3.68 -8.31
C ALA A 47 3.94 4.81 -7.35
N TRP A 48 4.31 4.48 -6.11
CA TRP A 48 4.87 5.45 -5.16
C TRP A 48 6.40 5.55 -5.16
N GLY A 49 7.09 4.69 -5.92
CA GLY A 49 8.55 4.62 -5.91
C GLY A 49 9.11 4.01 -4.62
N PHE A 50 8.33 3.23 -3.88
CA PHE A 50 8.83 2.37 -2.82
C PHE A 50 9.48 1.11 -3.43
N THR A 51 10.51 1.29 -4.24
CA THR A 51 11.45 0.21 -4.53
C THR A 51 12.21 -0.07 -3.24
N VAL A 52 12.02 -1.25 -2.65
CA VAL A 52 13.00 -1.80 -1.71
C VAL A 52 14.32 -1.75 -2.45
N ASP A 53 15.26 -0.98 -1.92
CA ASP A 53 16.57 -0.71 -2.48
C ASP A 53 17.19 -2.01 -3.01
N GLU A 54 17.20 -2.20 -4.32
CA GLU A 54 18.14 -3.11 -4.95
C GLU A 54 19.45 -2.36 -4.92
N ALA A 55 20.20 -2.58 -3.83
CA ALA A 55 21.45 -1.93 -3.53
C ALA A 55 22.40 -2.02 -4.73
N ALA A 56 22.85 -0.85 -5.16
CA ALA A 56 23.96 -0.64 -6.10
C ALA A 56 25.32 -0.98 -5.46
#